data_AF-A0A972IEF9-F1
#
_entry.id   AF-A0A972IEF9-F1
#
_cell.length_a   1.000
_cell.length_b   1.000
_cell.length_c   1.000
_cell.angle_alpha   90.00
_cell.angle_beta   90.00
_cell.angle_gamma   90.00
#
_symmetry.space_group_name_H-M   'P 1'
#
loop_
_entity.id
_entity.type
_entity.pdbx_description
1 polymer ?
#
loop_
_entity_poly.entity_id
_entity_poly.type
_entity_poly.pdbx_seq_one_letter_code
_entity_poly.pdbx_strand_id
1 'polypeptide(L)'
;TVTGVDDLVDDGDVGYTIHVGPVTSGDEKYAALAAVDVAVVNADNDTAGVTIQWQTERRTTEGGGTAAFTVVLDTQPLDAVTIAIQSSDPAEGTVSPARLTFTPENWSSAQQVTVVGVDDDASDGDTAYQVTVGPPGGGDPVYAALPARQFSLVNADDEAGQVVADLGVVDFRRLEGLEPGAGALWYRLETARAGWLTVQSAAGATAGALEIGIYAPEDTVAPLATSNPGDATPRIDYTVEEGQTYLIKVSGSAGGVELCLANLVDVIGDSVTTHGTPLDDHFYFDAGASCTITINGVVYEFDDGEVTAIQFDGGEGWDVVWLYDSPGDDTLEAWPDRVVMSNATGGGAAAYSVEASGFEDLQSYSVRGGVDAAILHGSGDHDKLKSYEEFVRLRAKNTVYSLRAKRFASIVCDPGPGGDDAAVFNGTEGNETFTYHGGDNAARMQGQNRDHLAVGFGSVIVRGGGGEGDVAYFTDLPGPDSAVDDVFYFKSHKTELVKAGVTVTARAFDEVHATASEGGFDVARIYDTTGDDHFECEGDTARLFRRVGTQLDLLYEVIAFERVKVFGSGGNDTKDVRDHTFELFFTNFGE
;
A
#
# COMPACT_ATOMS: atom_id res chain seq x y z
N THR A 1 -56.40 61.97 64.17
CA THR A 1 -55.36 61.06 63.68
C THR A 1 -55.29 61.22 62.19
N VAL A 2 -54.08 61.24 61.64
CA VAL A 2 -53.82 61.34 60.20
C VAL A 2 -53.12 60.04 59.83
N THR A 3 -53.57 59.38 58.78
CA THR A 3 -52.99 58.13 58.28
C THR A 3 -52.63 58.37 56.82
N GLY A 4 -51.42 57.97 56.42
CA GLY A 4 -51.03 57.97 55.01
C GLY A 4 -51.95 57.06 54.19
N VAL A 5 -52.06 57.35 52.90
CA VAL A 5 -52.68 56.44 51.94
C VAL A 5 -51.54 55.76 51.23
N ASP A 6 -51.47 54.43 51.37
CA ASP A 6 -50.52 53.57 50.69
C ASP A 6 -50.90 53.49 49.20
N ASP A 7 -49.93 53.63 48.32
CA ASP A 7 -50.09 53.32 46.90
C ASP A 7 -48.98 52.36 46.44
N LEU A 8 -48.67 52.34 45.15
CA LEU A 8 -47.68 51.42 44.57
C LEU A 8 -46.72 52.17 43.65
N VAL A 9 -46.64 53.50 43.78
CA VAL A 9 -45.87 54.39 42.91
C VAL A 9 -44.68 54.92 43.68
N ASP A 10 -43.49 54.82 43.10
CA ASP A 10 -42.31 55.53 43.62
C ASP A 10 -42.42 57.01 43.20
N ASP A 11 -43.13 57.80 44.01
CA ASP A 11 -43.35 59.24 43.80
C ASP A 11 -42.54 60.13 44.77
N GLY A 12 -41.78 59.49 45.67
CA GLY A 12 -40.97 60.13 46.69
C GLY A 12 -41.79 60.79 47.80
N ASP A 13 -41.11 61.33 48.82
CA ASP A 13 -41.78 61.95 49.96
C ASP A 13 -42.69 63.13 49.55
N VAL A 14 -44.01 62.95 49.63
CA VAL A 14 -45.01 63.96 49.24
C VAL A 14 -45.41 64.82 50.45
N GLY A 15 -45.08 66.12 50.38
CA GLY A 15 -45.52 67.11 51.36
C GLY A 15 -46.96 67.56 51.16
N TYR A 16 -47.75 67.65 52.23
CA TYR A 16 -49.11 68.21 52.22
C TYR A 16 -49.42 69.02 53.49
N THR A 17 -50.47 69.84 53.42
CA THR A 17 -50.85 70.75 54.51
C THR A 17 -52.20 70.38 55.08
N ILE A 18 -52.28 70.24 56.40
CA ILE A 18 -53.54 70.10 57.13
C ILE A 18 -53.97 71.49 57.60
N HIS A 19 -55.10 71.95 57.09
CA HIS A 19 -55.70 73.22 57.50
C HIS A 19 -56.56 73.05 58.75
N VAL A 20 -56.13 73.64 59.87
CA VAL A 20 -56.94 73.77 61.08
C VAL A 20 -57.68 75.10 61.01
N GLY A 21 -58.99 75.03 60.77
CA GLY A 21 -59.85 76.21 60.61
C GLY A 21 -59.84 77.15 61.82
N PRO A 22 -60.42 78.36 61.67
CA PRO A 22 -60.43 79.37 62.73
C PRO A 22 -61.11 78.84 64.00
N VAL A 23 -60.57 79.22 65.15
CA VAL A 23 -61.10 78.79 66.46
C VAL A 23 -62.47 79.43 66.69
N THR A 24 -63.50 78.60 66.88
CA THR A 24 -64.83 79.10 67.25
C THR A 24 -64.98 79.07 68.77
N SER A 25 -65.13 80.24 69.40
CA SER A 25 -65.26 80.36 70.85
C SER A 25 -66.12 81.57 71.24
N GLY A 26 -66.76 81.51 72.41
CA GLY A 26 -67.42 82.66 73.04
C GLY A 26 -66.48 83.59 73.81
N ASP A 27 -65.21 83.20 73.97
CA ASP A 27 -64.14 84.05 74.51
C ASP A 27 -63.46 84.80 73.37
N GLU A 28 -63.55 86.14 73.39
CA GLU A 28 -63.04 87.03 72.34
C GLU A 28 -61.54 86.83 72.06
N LYS A 29 -60.74 86.43 73.06
CA LYS A 29 -59.30 86.21 72.87
C LYS A 29 -59.01 84.94 72.08
N TYR A 30 -59.82 83.89 72.27
CA TYR A 30 -59.68 82.63 71.51
C TYR A 30 -60.33 82.73 70.13
N ALA A 31 -61.44 83.46 69.99
CA ALA A 31 -62.08 83.71 68.70
C ALA A 31 -61.19 84.54 67.76
N ALA A 32 -60.24 85.31 68.29
CA ALA A 32 -59.26 86.08 67.52
C ALA A 32 -58.03 85.26 67.05
N LEU A 33 -57.92 83.97 67.40
CA LEU A 33 -56.82 83.13 66.96
C LEU A 33 -56.95 82.81 65.46
N ALA A 34 -55.84 82.98 64.73
CA ALA A 34 -55.77 82.66 63.31
C ALA A 34 -55.84 81.14 63.07
N ALA A 35 -56.26 80.76 61.86
CA ALA A 35 -56.12 79.39 61.38
C ALA A 35 -54.64 78.97 61.39
N VAL A 36 -54.40 77.68 61.61
CA VAL A 36 -53.05 77.11 61.67
C VAL A 36 -52.93 76.03 60.62
N ASP A 37 -51.84 76.08 59.88
CA ASP A 37 -51.45 75.07 58.92
C ASP A 37 -50.40 74.15 59.53
N VAL A 38 -50.59 72.84 59.41
CA VAL A 38 -49.62 71.83 59.82
C VAL A 38 -49.07 71.17 58.57
N ALA A 39 -47.78 71.37 58.30
CA ALA A 39 -47.08 70.64 57.26
C ALA A 39 -46.83 69.20 57.74
N VAL A 40 -47.16 68.25 56.87
CA VAL A 40 -46.93 66.83 57.06
C VAL A 40 -46.35 66.26 55.77
N VAL A 41 -45.64 65.15 55.88
CA VAL A 41 -45.02 64.45 54.75
C VAL A 41 -45.55 63.02 54.78
N ASN A 42 -46.09 62.57 53.64
CA ASN A 42 -46.29 61.15 53.39
C ASN A 42 -44.93 60.60 52.96
N ALA A 43 -44.31 59.78 53.80
CA ALA A 43 -43.02 59.20 53.47
C ALA A 43 -43.24 58.04 52.49
N ASP A 44 -42.52 58.05 51.38
CA ASP A 44 -42.59 57.00 50.36
C ASP A 44 -41.79 55.76 50.81
N ASN A 45 -42.36 54.59 50.55
CA ASN A 45 -41.74 53.30 50.85
C ASN A 45 -41.71 52.35 49.65
N ASP A 46 -42.02 52.84 48.46
CA ASP A 46 -41.89 52.13 47.20
C ASP A 46 -40.51 52.40 46.58
N THR A 47 -40.06 51.53 45.67
CA THR A 47 -38.77 51.69 45.00
C THR A 47 -38.87 51.10 43.60
N ALA A 48 -38.69 51.94 42.57
CA ALA A 48 -38.73 51.52 41.19
C ALA A 48 -37.63 50.49 40.89
N GLY A 49 -38.00 49.45 40.16
CA GLY A 49 -37.10 48.37 39.81
C GLY A 49 -37.63 47.51 38.67
N VAL A 50 -36.72 46.73 38.07
CA VAL A 50 -37.05 45.80 37.00
C VAL A 50 -36.58 44.41 37.39
N THR A 51 -37.54 43.52 37.63
CA THR A 51 -37.28 42.11 37.92
C THR A 51 -37.21 41.31 36.62
N ILE A 52 -36.13 40.54 36.46
CA ILE A 52 -35.88 39.66 35.31
C ILE A 52 -35.70 38.24 35.81
N GLN A 53 -36.52 37.30 35.31
CA GLN A 53 -36.49 35.90 35.72
C GLN A 53 -36.34 34.97 34.52
N TRP A 54 -35.22 34.25 34.48
CA TRP A 54 -34.99 33.20 33.48
C TRP A 54 -35.93 32.03 33.72
N GLN A 55 -36.58 31.57 32.65
CA GLN A 55 -37.50 30.42 32.64
C GLN A 55 -36.80 29.15 32.17
N THR A 56 -35.72 29.31 31.41
CA THR A 56 -34.86 28.22 30.91
C THR A 56 -33.39 28.51 31.27
N GLU A 57 -32.52 27.57 30.95
CA GLU A 57 -31.08 27.81 30.94
C GLU A 57 -30.72 28.92 29.93
N ARG A 58 -29.60 29.60 30.18
CA ARG A 58 -29.04 30.64 29.30
C ARG A 58 -28.24 30.00 28.16
N ARG A 59 -28.88 29.11 27.41
CA ARG A 59 -28.26 28.32 26.35
C ARG A 59 -29.23 28.19 25.18
N THR A 60 -28.74 28.40 23.97
CA THR A 60 -29.41 28.11 22.70
C THR A 60 -28.66 27.01 21.96
N THR A 61 -29.20 26.51 20.85
CA THR A 61 -28.50 25.58 19.95
C THR A 61 -28.70 26.08 18.52
N GLU A 62 -27.74 25.83 17.64
CA GLU A 62 -27.79 26.22 16.22
C GLU A 62 -28.99 25.62 15.49
N GLY A 63 -29.39 24.39 15.82
CA GLY A 63 -30.65 23.78 15.38
C GLY A 63 -31.96 24.40 15.90
N GLY A 64 -31.94 25.69 16.28
CA GLY A 64 -33.10 26.48 16.67
C GLY A 64 -33.49 26.34 18.15
N GLY A 65 -32.58 25.93 19.01
CA GLY A 65 -32.77 25.85 20.46
C GLY A 65 -33.08 27.22 21.06
N THR A 66 -33.89 27.25 22.12
CA THR A 66 -34.38 28.52 22.69
C THR A 66 -34.05 28.71 24.15
N ALA A 67 -33.80 29.96 24.53
CA ALA A 67 -33.76 30.41 25.91
C ALA A 67 -34.87 31.44 26.16
N ALA A 68 -35.46 31.49 27.36
CA ALA A 68 -36.54 32.43 27.67
C ALA A 68 -36.40 33.05 29.06
N PHE A 69 -36.80 34.31 29.16
CA PHE A 69 -36.92 35.02 30.43
C PHE A 69 -38.16 35.91 30.45
N THR A 70 -38.60 36.29 31.63
CA THR A 70 -39.68 37.25 31.85
C THR A 70 -39.16 38.54 32.47
N VAL A 71 -39.85 39.65 32.18
CA VAL A 71 -39.56 40.98 32.72
C VAL A 71 -40.84 41.55 33.35
N VAL A 72 -40.72 42.16 34.53
CA VAL A 72 -41.81 42.85 35.23
C VAL A 72 -41.27 44.10 35.94
N LEU A 73 -42.09 45.14 36.11
CA LEU A 73 -41.73 46.31 36.92
C LEU A 73 -42.09 46.07 38.39
N ASP A 74 -41.30 46.63 39.31
CA ASP A 74 -41.47 46.41 40.75
C ASP A 74 -42.49 47.38 41.39
N THR A 75 -42.77 48.53 40.73
CA THR A 75 -43.76 49.54 41.13
C THR A 75 -44.60 50.01 39.92
N GLN A 76 -45.76 50.61 40.17
CA GLN A 76 -46.59 51.22 39.14
C GLN A 76 -45.89 52.47 38.57
N PRO A 77 -45.65 52.56 37.25
CA PRO A 77 -45.08 53.75 36.66
C PRO A 77 -46.15 54.84 36.49
N LEU A 78 -45.73 56.11 36.48
CA LEU A 78 -46.60 57.27 36.23
C LEU A 78 -46.90 57.46 34.73
N ASP A 79 -45.98 57.03 33.87
CA ASP A 79 -46.08 57.08 32.41
C ASP A 79 -45.57 55.77 31.79
N ALA A 80 -45.86 55.53 30.52
CA ALA A 80 -45.44 54.30 29.87
C ALA A 80 -43.90 54.14 29.85
N VAL A 81 -43.44 52.96 30.28
CA VAL A 81 -42.04 52.52 30.30
C VAL A 81 -41.78 51.58 29.13
N THR A 82 -40.74 51.84 28.35
CA THR A 82 -40.30 50.99 27.24
C THR A 82 -38.91 50.44 27.51
N ILE A 83 -38.72 49.14 27.28
CA ILE A 83 -37.44 48.45 27.49
C ILE A 83 -37.04 47.80 26.16
N ALA A 84 -35.88 48.16 25.62
CA ALA A 84 -35.34 47.52 24.42
C ALA A 84 -34.57 46.25 24.78
N ILE A 85 -34.73 45.20 23.98
CA ILE A 85 -33.99 43.93 24.11
C ILE A 85 -33.11 43.75 22.89
N GLN A 86 -31.82 43.47 23.09
CA GLN A 86 -30.84 43.36 22.02
C GLN A 86 -29.93 42.16 22.23
N SER A 87 -29.61 41.45 21.14
CA SER A 87 -28.47 40.53 21.09
C SER A 87 -27.22 41.28 20.65
N SER A 88 -26.06 40.95 21.24
CA SER A 88 -24.76 41.44 20.76
C SER A 88 -24.36 40.83 19.43
N ASP A 89 -24.87 39.63 19.15
CA ASP A 89 -24.62 38.90 17.92
C ASP A 89 -25.90 38.26 17.39
N PRO A 90 -26.59 38.90 16.43
CA PRO A 90 -27.77 38.34 15.80
C PRO A 90 -27.48 37.13 14.88
N ALA A 91 -26.21 36.85 14.54
CA ALA A 91 -25.83 35.65 13.81
C ALA A 91 -25.80 34.41 14.72
N GLU A 92 -25.61 34.61 16.03
CA GLU A 92 -25.65 33.54 17.05
C GLU A 92 -27.02 33.37 17.69
N GLY A 93 -27.73 34.48 17.92
CA GLY A 93 -28.99 34.46 18.64
C GLY A 93 -29.85 35.68 18.42
N THR A 94 -31.12 35.46 18.11
CA THR A 94 -32.11 36.52 17.91
C THR A 94 -33.12 36.59 19.05
N VAL A 95 -33.64 37.78 19.34
CA VAL A 95 -34.56 38.02 20.46
C VAL A 95 -35.95 38.44 19.96
N SER A 96 -37.00 37.94 20.62
CA SER A 96 -38.39 38.32 20.33
C SER A 96 -39.26 38.32 21.59
N PRO A 97 -39.98 39.42 21.90
CA PRO A 97 -39.95 40.71 21.19
C PRO A 97 -38.69 41.54 21.51
N ALA A 98 -38.24 42.36 20.57
CA ALA A 98 -37.09 43.27 20.76
C ALA A 98 -37.43 44.55 21.58
N ARG A 99 -38.69 44.72 21.98
CA ARG A 99 -39.16 45.84 22.81
C ARG A 99 -40.34 45.40 23.68
N LEU A 100 -40.26 45.73 24.96
CA LEU A 100 -41.36 45.59 25.92
C LEU A 100 -41.91 46.98 26.24
N THR A 101 -43.23 47.06 26.48
CA THR A 101 -43.91 48.30 26.89
C THR A 101 -44.78 48.01 28.10
N PHE A 102 -44.49 48.70 29.20
CA PHE A 102 -45.26 48.68 30.43
C PHE A 102 -46.01 50.00 30.60
N THR A 103 -47.27 49.94 31.02
CA THR A 103 -48.16 51.05 31.33
C THR A 103 -48.62 50.94 32.78
N PRO A 104 -49.24 51.99 33.34
CA PRO A 104 -49.81 51.91 34.70
C PRO A 104 -50.81 50.76 34.89
N GLU A 105 -51.37 50.19 33.82
CA GLU A 105 -52.32 49.08 33.89
C GLU A 105 -51.68 47.69 33.81
N ASN A 106 -50.46 47.56 33.26
CA ASN A 106 -49.84 46.25 33.01
C ASN A 106 -48.43 46.08 33.62
N TRP A 107 -47.92 47.06 34.37
CA TRP A 107 -46.58 47.08 34.97
C TRP A 107 -46.23 45.81 35.76
N SER A 108 -47.21 45.25 36.47
CA SER A 108 -47.07 44.05 37.30
C SER A 108 -47.32 42.74 36.54
N SER A 109 -47.64 42.81 35.24
CA SER A 109 -47.82 41.63 34.39
C SER A 109 -46.50 41.26 33.72
N ALA A 110 -45.96 40.08 34.06
CA ALA A 110 -44.72 39.59 33.47
C ALA A 110 -44.84 39.43 31.94
N GLN A 111 -43.94 40.08 31.20
CA GLN A 111 -43.85 39.94 29.73
C GLN A 111 -42.67 39.03 29.39
N GLN A 112 -42.91 38.05 28.51
CA GLN A 112 -41.90 37.05 28.11
C GLN A 112 -41.07 37.52 26.91
N VAL A 113 -39.78 37.22 26.95
CA VAL A 113 -38.85 37.30 25.83
C VAL A 113 -38.27 35.92 25.55
N THR A 114 -38.26 35.55 24.28
CA THR A 114 -37.63 34.34 23.77
C THR A 114 -36.39 34.72 22.96
N VAL A 115 -35.29 34.03 23.24
CA VAL A 115 -34.04 34.04 22.48
C VAL A 115 -33.99 32.74 21.69
N VAL A 116 -33.72 32.82 20.39
CA VAL A 116 -33.65 31.67 19.48
C VAL A 116 -32.25 31.63 18.88
N GLY A 117 -31.57 30.47 19.00
CA GLY A 117 -30.30 30.22 18.32
C GLY A 117 -30.47 30.31 16.81
N VAL A 118 -29.45 30.81 16.14
CA VAL A 118 -29.39 30.87 14.68
C VAL A 118 -28.35 29.86 14.23
N ASP A 119 -28.68 29.18 13.13
CA ASP A 119 -27.95 28.06 12.53
C ASP A 119 -26.92 28.57 11.52
N ASP A 120 -25.73 27.97 11.48
CA ASP A 120 -24.78 28.12 10.38
C ASP A 120 -24.11 26.77 10.03
N ASP A 121 -23.51 26.67 8.85
CA ASP A 121 -23.00 25.38 8.33
C ASP A 121 -21.54 25.06 8.78
N ALA A 122 -20.96 25.83 9.71
CA ALA A 122 -19.56 25.73 10.11
C ALA A 122 -19.42 25.15 11.53
N SER A 123 -18.63 24.07 11.67
CA SER A 123 -18.25 23.57 13.01
C SER A 123 -17.19 24.48 13.62
N ASP A 124 -17.63 25.48 14.37
CA ASP A 124 -16.75 26.44 15.06
C ASP A 124 -16.82 26.35 16.60
N GLY A 125 -17.70 25.49 17.11
CA GLY A 125 -17.82 25.17 18.53
C GLY A 125 -18.70 26.15 19.32
N ASP A 126 -19.03 25.79 20.56
CA ASP A 126 -19.92 26.60 21.44
C ASP A 126 -19.52 28.10 21.50
N THR A 127 -20.30 28.97 20.84
CA THR A 127 -20.03 30.42 20.76
C THR A 127 -20.84 31.23 21.78
N ALA A 128 -20.16 32.15 22.49
CA ALA A 128 -20.76 32.96 23.54
C ALA A 128 -21.22 34.33 23.03
N TYR A 129 -22.46 34.72 23.36
CA TYR A 129 -23.03 36.03 23.04
C TYR A 129 -23.76 36.66 24.24
N GLN A 130 -24.12 37.93 24.14
CA GLN A 130 -24.77 38.69 25.21
C GLN A 130 -26.18 39.12 24.81
N VAL A 131 -27.14 38.93 25.71
CA VAL A 131 -28.47 39.56 25.62
C VAL A 131 -28.54 40.73 26.59
N THR A 132 -28.79 41.92 26.05
CA THR A 132 -28.95 43.16 26.80
C THR A 132 -30.43 43.50 26.95
N VAL A 133 -30.88 43.61 28.21
CA VAL A 133 -32.12 44.29 28.58
C VAL A 133 -31.74 45.74 28.84
N GLY A 134 -32.08 46.62 27.90
CA GLY A 134 -31.69 48.03 27.91
C GLY A 134 -32.19 48.78 29.14
N PRO A 135 -31.69 50.01 29.37
CA PRO A 135 -32.25 50.83 30.44
C PRO A 135 -33.74 51.07 30.12
N PRO A 136 -34.62 50.98 31.12
CA PRO A 136 -36.00 51.42 30.93
C PRO A 136 -35.99 52.87 30.48
N GLY A 137 -36.78 53.20 29.47
CA GLY A 137 -36.98 54.57 28.99
C GLY A 137 -38.47 54.86 28.85
N GLY A 138 -38.82 56.01 28.28
CA GLY A 138 -40.22 56.42 28.13
C GLY A 138 -40.50 57.72 28.86
N GLY A 139 -41.76 57.90 29.29
CA GLY A 139 -42.21 59.13 29.94
C GLY A 139 -41.88 59.19 31.44
N ASP A 140 -41.65 58.04 32.08
CA ASP A 140 -41.43 57.97 33.52
C ASP A 140 -39.96 58.25 33.89
N PRO A 141 -39.66 59.36 34.61
CA PRO A 141 -38.29 59.76 34.91
C PRO A 141 -37.60 58.87 35.96
N VAL A 142 -38.35 58.18 36.82
CA VAL A 142 -37.78 57.30 37.87
C VAL A 142 -37.28 56.02 37.23
N TYR A 143 -38.10 55.40 36.36
CA TYR A 143 -37.68 54.25 35.57
C TYR A 143 -36.57 54.58 34.57
N ALA A 144 -36.60 55.78 33.97
CA ALA A 144 -35.56 56.25 33.04
C ALA A 144 -34.15 56.34 33.64
N ALA A 145 -34.03 56.36 34.97
CA ALA A 145 -32.75 56.41 35.68
C ALA A 145 -32.14 55.03 35.94
N LEU A 146 -32.86 53.93 35.69
CA LEU A 146 -32.38 52.57 35.95
C LEU A 146 -31.38 52.09 34.86
N PRO A 147 -30.34 51.33 35.25
CA PRO A 147 -29.33 50.85 34.31
C PRO A 147 -29.81 49.67 33.47
N ALA A 148 -29.13 49.43 32.34
CA ALA A 148 -29.27 48.19 31.56
C ALA A 148 -28.73 46.98 32.32
N ARG A 149 -29.22 45.79 31.97
CA ARG A 149 -28.75 44.49 32.47
C ARG A 149 -28.32 43.59 31.32
N GLN A 150 -27.17 42.93 31.46
CA GLN A 150 -26.62 42.03 30.44
C GLN A 150 -26.54 40.60 30.97
N PHE A 151 -26.77 39.63 30.08
CA PHE A 151 -26.72 38.21 30.38
C PHE A 151 -25.94 37.48 29.30
N SER A 152 -24.99 36.66 29.71
CA SER A 152 -24.22 35.79 28.81
C SER A 152 -24.99 34.52 28.51
N LEU A 153 -25.06 34.20 27.23
CA LEU A 153 -25.63 32.99 26.66
C LEU A 153 -24.53 32.28 25.85
N VAL A 154 -24.74 30.99 25.64
CA VAL A 154 -23.93 30.16 24.73
C VAL A 154 -24.87 29.58 23.68
N ASN A 155 -24.54 29.77 22.40
CA ASN A 155 -25.10 28.99 21.30
C ASN A 155 -24.30 27.69 21.21
N ALA A 156 -24.98 26.56 21.24
CA ALA A 156 -24.31 25.26 21.22
C ALA A 156 -24.20 24.74 19.80
N ASP A 157 -22.97 24.40 19.43
CA ASP A 157 -22.57 23.82 18.15
C ASP A 157 -23.30 22.49 17.95
N ASP A 158 -23.97 22.33 16.80
CA ASP A 158 -24.77 21.13 16.51
C ASP A 158 -24.17 20.21 15.43
N GLU A 159 -23.10 20.66 14.78
CA GLU A 159 -22.16 19.88 14.00
C GLU A 159 -21.46 18.87 14.91
N ALA A 160 -22.07 17.69 15.06
CA ALA A 160 -21.45 16.57 15.76
C ALA A 160 -20.02 16.35 15.23
N GLY A 161 -19.02 16.62 16.07
CA GLY A 161 -17.61 16.49 15.73
C GLY A 161 -17.36 15.20 14.94
N GLN A 162 -16.91 15.36 13.69
CA GLN A 162 -16.68 14.27 12.75
C GLN A 162 -15.98 13.10 13.46
N VAL A 163 -16.58 11.91 13.41
CA VAL A 163 -15.92 10.71 13.94
C VAL A 163 -14.76 10.37 13.01
N VAL A 164 -13.59 10.90 13.34
CA VAL A 164 -12.34 10.60 12.65
C VAL A 164 -11.78 9.31 13.21
N ALA A 165 -11.78 8.25 12.39
CA ALA A 165 -11.14 6.99 12.76
C ALA A 165 -9.61 7.12 12.57
N ASP A 166 -8.83 6.92 13.63
CA ASP A 166 -7.37 6.99 13.54
C ASP A 166 -6.78 5.64 13.07
N LEU A 167 -6.07 5.67 11.95
CA LEU A 167 -5.37 4.53 11.37
C LEU A 167 -3.93 4.40 11.89
N GLY A 168 -3.41 5.40 12.60
CA GLY A 168 -2.01 5.46 13.03
C GLY A 168 -1.05 5.70 11.86
N VAL A 169 0.16 5.17 11.96
CA VAL A 169 1.15 5.20 10.88
C VAL A 169 0.72 4.23 9.79
N VAL A 170 0.60 4.71 8.55
CA VAL A 170 0.17 3.94 7.39
C VAL A 170 1.30 3.86 6.38
N ASP A 171 1.85 2.66 6.20
CA ASP A 171 2.59 2.23 5.02
C ASP A 171 1.64 1.59 3.99
N PHE A 172 0.86 0.60 4.40
CA PHE A 172 -0.17 -0.04 3.59
C PHE A 172 -1.38 -0.42 4.44
N ARG A 173 -2.57 -0.04 3.99
CA ARG A 173 -3.81 -0.38 4.68
C ARG A 173 -4.94 -0.63 3.68
N ARG A 174 -5.63 -1.75 3.85
CA ARG A 174 -6.93 -1.99 3.20
C ARG A 174 -8.07 -1.77 4.19
N LEU A 175 -9.07 -1.04 3.73
CA LEU A 175 -10.32 -0.81 4.44
C LEU A 175 -11.44 -1.42 3.59
N GLU A 176 -12.24 -2.29 4.18
CA GLU A 176 -13.28 -3.05 3.47
C GLU A 176 -14.68 -2.71 4.02
N GLY A 177 -15.70 -2.87 3.18
CA GLY A 177 -17.09 -2.73 3.59
C GLY A 177 -17.48 -1.31 4.01
N LEU A 178 -16.85 -0.30 3.39
CA LEU A 178 -17.10 1.09 3.70
C LEU A 178 -18.45 1.54 3.13
N GLU A 179 -19.20 2.28 3.94
CA GLU A 179 -20.51 2.82 3.59
C GLU A 179 -20.50 4.35 3.79
N PRO A 180 -19.91 5.13 2.86
CA PRO A 180 -19.83 6.59 2.95
C PRO A 180 -21.18 7.30 3.16
N GLY A 181 -22.20 6.89 2.39
CA GLY A 181 -23.53 7.48 2.44
C GLY A 181 -23.52 9.01 2.36
N ALA A 182 -24.52 9.64 2.98
CA ALA A 182 -24.65 11.11 2.99
C ALA A 182 -23.68 11.81 3.96
N GLY A 183 -23.11 11.08 4.94
CA GLY A 183 -22.31 11.67 6.02
C GLY A 183 -20.80 11.76 5.76
N ALA A 184 -20.31 11.10 4.70
CA ALA A 184 -18.89 10.85 4.48
C ALA A 184 -18.20 10.08 5.64
N LEU A 185 -17.10 9.41 5.34
CA LEU A 185 -16.24 8.77 6.32
C LEU A 185 -14.93 9.53 6.38
N TRP A 186 -14.41 9.69 7.60
CA TRP A 186 -13.17 10.41 7.85
C TRP A 186 -12.16 9.52 8.56
N TYR A 187 -10.95 9.49 8.03
CA TYR A 187 -9.83 8.74 8.58
C TYR A 187 -8.66 9.67 8.83
N ARG A 188 -8.02 9.55 9.99
CA ARG A 188 -6.72 10.16 10.27
C ARG A 188 -5.63 9.14 10.01
N LEU A 189 -4.53 9.56 9.40
CA LEU A 189 -3.32 8.75 9.27
C LEU A 189 -2.08 9.61 9.47
N GLU A 190 -0.97 8.94 9.78
CA GLU A 190 0.38 9.47 9.74
C GLU A 190 1.15 8.73 8.64
N THR A 191 1.91 9.43 7.81
CA THR A 191 2.67 8.85 6.70
C THR A 191 3.90 8.11 7.22
N ALA A 192 4.10 6.88 6.77
CA ALA A 192 5.25 6.07 7.16
C ALA A 192 6.57 6.55 6.53
N ARG A 193 6.52 7.27 5.41
CA ARG A 193 7.71 7.71 4.64
C ARG A 193 7.41 8.89 3.71
N ALA A 194 8.46 9.55 3.25
CA ALA A 194 8.35 10.50 2.14
C ALA A 194 8.05 9.76 0.82
N GLY A 195 7.36 10.43 -0.11
CA GLY A 195 6.95 9.88 -1.40
C GLY A 195 5.48 10.13 -1.69
N TRP A 196 4.83 9.24 -2.42
CA TRP A 196 3.40 9.28 -2.68
C TRP A 196 2.60 8.60 -1.57
N LEU A 197 1.58 9.29 -1.08
CA LEU A 197 0.41 8.72 -0.43
C LEU A 197 -0.65 8.46 -1.51
N THR A 198 -0.75 7.21 -1.91
CA THR A 198 -1.78 6.73 -2.82
C THR A 198 -3.02 6.34 -2.02
N VAL A 199 -4.17 6.91 -2.39
CA VAL A 199 -5.48 6.51 -1.88
C VAL A 199 -6.34 6.15 -3.07
N GLN A 200 -6.71 4.88 -3.18
CA GLN A 200 -7.51 4.38 -4.30
C GLN A 200 -8.62 3.45 -3.84
N SER A 201 -9.72 3.45 -4.58
CA SER A 201 -10.70 2.37 -4.49
C SER A 201 -10.12 1.07 -5.10
N ALA A 202 -10.23 -0.04 -4.39
CA ALA A 202 -9.74 -1.34 -4.86
C ALA A 202 -10.68 -2.00 -5.88
N ALA A 203 -11.96 -1.63 -5.86
CA ALA A 203 -12.98 -2.09 -6.80
C ALA A 203 -13.63 -0.90 -7.51
N GLY A 204 -14.05 -1.13 -8.76
CA GLY A 204 -14.73 -0.12 -9.55
C GLY A 204 -16.08 0.28 -8.94
N ALA A 205 -16.27 1.58 -8.70
CA ALA A 205 -17.55 2.18 -8.41
C ALA A 205 -18.25 2.64 -9.70
N THR A 206 -19.55 2.92 -9.60
CA THR A 206 -20.23 3.65 -10.69
C THR A 206 -19.63 5.05 -10.74
N ALA A 207 -19.30 5.54 -11.93
CA ALA A 207 -18.75 6.90 -12.10
C ALA A 207 -19.64 7.94 -11.39
N GLY A 208 -19.02 8.78 -10.55
CA GLY A 208 -19.68 9.79 -9.73
C GLY A 208 -20.29 9.28 -8.42
N ALA A 209 -20.24 7.97 -8.13
CA ALA A 209 -20.80 7.42 -6.90
C ALA A 209 -19.82 7.43 -5.71
N LEU A 210 -18.54 7.72 -5.94
CA LEU A 210 -17.50 7.74 -4.92
C LEU A 210 -16.50 8.88 -5.21
N GLU A 211 -16.15 9.62 -4.17
CA GLU A 211 -15.14 10.67 -4.18
C GLU A 211 -14.24 10.52 -2.95
N ILE A 212 -12.95 10.66 -3.16
CA ILE A 212 -11.91 10.63 -2.15
C ILE A 212 -11.30 12.03 -2.07
N GLY A 213 -10.99 12.50 -0.87
CA GLY A 213 -10.24 13.74 -0.67
C GLY A 213 -9.17 13.58 0.42
N ILE A 214 -8.04 14.26 0.23
CA ILE A 214 -6.96 14.38 1.21
C ILE A 214 -7.00 15.80 1.76
N TYR A 215 -6.92 15.94 3.08
CA TYR A 215 -7.07 17.19 3.81
C TYR A 215 -5.94 17.36 4.82
N ALA A 216 -5.61 18.62 5.12
CA ALA A 216 -4.74 18.95 6.25
C ALA A 216 -5.47 18.64 7.57
N PRO A 217 -4.76 18.26 8.65
CA PRO A 217 -5.40 17.92 9.92
C PRO A 217 -6.12 19.11 10.57
N GLU A 218 -5.78 20.33 10.20
CA GLU A 218 -6.38 21.58 10.68
C GLU A 218 -7.48 22.17 9.77
N ASP A 219 -7.71 21.61 8.57
CA ASP A 219 -8.68 22.15 7.60
C ASP A 219 -9.47 21.01 6.93
N THR A 220 -10.75 20.85 7.32
CA THR A 220 -11.67 19.86 6.77
C THR A 220 -12.56 20.41 5.63
N VAL A 221 -12.37 21.68 5.26
CA VAL A 221 -13.16 22.38 4.25
C VAL A 221 -12.46 22.35 2.90
N ALA A 222 -11.18 22.71 2.85
CA ALA A 222 -10.41 22.77 1.61
C ALA A 222 -9.53 21.51 1.42
N PRO A 223 -9.84 20.64 0.43
CA PRO A 223 -8.99 19.48 0.16
C PRO A 223 -7.65 19.90 -0.43
N LEU A 224 -6.58 19.24 0.01
CA LEU A 224 -5.26 19.28 -0.60
C LEU A 224 -5.25 18.57 -1.96
N ALA A 225 -6.05 17.51 -2.10
CA ALA A 225 -6.26 16.77 -3.34
C ALA A 225 -7.63 16.08 -3.33
N THR A 226 -8.23 15.92 -4.51
CA THR A 226 -9.47 15.16 -4.71
C THR A 226 -9.33 14.20 -5.88
N SER A 227 -9.96 13.03 -5.76
CA SER A 227 -10.05 12.07 -6.87
C SER A 227 -10.95 12.62 -7.98
N ASN A 228 -10.71 12.22 -9.22
CA ASN A 228 -11.61 12.58 -10.31
C ASN A 228 -12.95 11.81 -10.19
N PRO A 229 -14.10 12.51 -10.04
CA PRO A 229 -15.40 11.85 -9.86
C PRO A 229 -15.86 11.07 -11.10
N GLY A 230 -15.26 11.31 -12.27
CA GLY A 230 -15.56 10.55 -13.49
C GLY A 230 -14.94 9.14 -13.53
N ASP A 231 -13.98 8.84 -12.66
CA ASP A 231 -13.22 7.60 -12.72
C ASP A 231 -14.02 6.45 -12.09
N ALA A 232 -13.99 5.30 -12.75
CA ALA A 232 -14.59 4.08 -12.19
C ALA A 232 -13.82 3.61 -10.96
N THR A 233 -12.51 3.89 -10.87
CA THR A 233 -11.67 3.62 -9.71
C THR A 233 -11.06 4.93 -9.22
N PRO A 234 -11.79 5.73 -8.43
CA PRO A 234 -11.27 6.97 -7.87
C PRO A 234 -9.93 6.74 -7.18
N ARG A 235 -8.97 7.61 -7.50
CA ARG A 235 -7.58 7.53 -7.04
C ARG A 235 -6.99 8.92 -6.84
N ILE A 236 -6.08 9.01 -5.87
CA ILE A 236 -5.20 10.16 -5.64
C ILE A 236 -3.80 9.62 -5.38
N ASP A 237 -2.80 10.23 -6.02
CA ASP A 237 -1.38 10.09 -5.68
C ASP A 237 -0.86 11.46 -5.22
N TYR A 238 -0.61 11.62 -3.92
CA TYR A 238 -0.25 12.91 -3.32
C TYR A 238 1.13 12.85 -2.67
N THR A 239 2.02 13.79 -3.00
CA THR A 239 3.37 13.83 -2.41
C THR A 239 3.33 14.28 -0.95
N VAL A 240 4.00 13.52 -0.09
CA VAL A 240 4.05 13.69 1.37
C VAL A 240 5.48 13.54 1.89
N GLU A 241 5.74 14.07 3.08
CA GLU A 241 6.97 13.78 3.86
C GLU A 241 6.68 12.71 4.92
N GLU A 242 7.73 12.10 5.48
CA GLU A 242 7.61 11.13 6.58
C GLU A 242 7.03 11.76 7.87
N GLY A 243 6.15 11.03 8.56
CA GLY A 243 5.59 11.42 9.84
C GLY A 243 4.55 12.55 9.78
N GLN A 244 4.08 12.91 8.59
CA GLN A 244 3.04 13.93 8.41
C GLN A 244 1.65 13.34 8.63
N THR A 245 0.79 14.10 9.31
CA THR A 245 -0.61 13.71 9.54
C THR A 245 -1.51 14.24 8.43
N TYR A 246 -2.42 13.40 7.95
CA TYR A 246 -3.48 13.79 6.99
C TYR A 246 -4.84 13.25 7.40
N LEU A 247 -5.88 13.90 6.88
CA LEU A 247 -7.26 13.42 6.93
C LEU A 247 -7.69 12.92 5.55
N ILE A 248 -8.26 11.72 5.50
CA ILE A 248 -8.84 11.12 4.30
C ILE A 248 -10.35 11.17 4.43
N LYS A 249 -10.99 11.89 3.52
CA LYS A 249 -12.44 11.92 3.35
C LYS A 249 -12.84 10.94 2.27
N VAL A 250 -13.83 10.10 2.57
CA VAL A 250 -14.48 9.22 1.60
C VAL A 250 -15.96 9.58 1.58
N SER A 251 -16.46 10.07 0.45
CA SER A 251 -17.84 10.51 0.29
C SER A 251 -18.50 9.91 -0.94
N GLY A 252 -19.83 9.84 -0.95
CA GLY A 252 -20.59 9.36 -2.11
C GLY A 252 -21.66 8.35 -1.75
N SER A 253 -22.36 7.85 -2.76
CA SER A 253 -23.48 6.91 -2.61
C SER A 253 -23.09 5.45 -2.82
N ALA A 254 -21.84 5.15 -3.17
CA ALA A 254 -21.33 3.79 -3.28
C ALA A 254 -21.38 3.08 -1.91
N GLY A 255 -21.79 1.81 -1.90
CA GLY A 255 -21.78 0.95 -0.71
C GLY A 255 -20.82 -0.22 -0.90
N GLY A 256 -20.39 -0.84 0.19
CA GLY A 256 -19.40 -1.91 0.20
C GLY A 256 -18.05 -1.52 -0.39
N VAL A 257 -17.66 -0.25 -0.26
CA VAL A 257 -16.43 0.29 -0.86
C VAL A 257 -15.21 -0.35 -0.20
N GLU A 258 -14.24 -0.74 -1.00
CA GLU A 258 -12.91 -1.17 -0.56
C GLU A 258 -11.90 -0.08 -0.93
N LEU A 259 -11.10 0.36 0.04
CA LEU A 259 -10.10 1.41 -0.12
C LEU A 259 -8.71 0.86 0.21
N CYS A 260 -7.74 1.10 -0.68
CA CYS A 260 -6.32 0.88 -0.43
C CYS A 260 -5.66 2.22 -0.17
N LEU A 261 -4.99 2.34 0.97
CA LEU A 261 -4.07 3.42 1.30
C LEU A 261 -2.65 2.86 1.24
N ALA A 262 -1.77 3.47 0.44
CA ALA A 262 -0.40 3.04 0.27
C ALA A 262 0.54 4.24 0.29
N ASN A 263 1.53 4.21 1.16
CA ASN A 263 2.66 5.12 1.22
C ASN A 263 3.94 4.30 1.02
N LEU A 264 4.04 3.74 -0.19
CA LEU A 264 5.02 2.72 -0.56
C LEU A 264 5.90 3.13 -1.74
N VAL A 265 5.57 4.21 -2.45
CA VAL A 265 6.26 4.59 -3.69
C VAL A 265 6.82 6.00 -3.56
N ASP A 266 8.08 6.17 -3.93
CA ASP A 266 8.73 7.47 -4.10
C ASP A 266 9.18 7.64 -5.55
N VAL A 267 8.92 8.82 -6.12
CA VAL A 267 9.23 9.13 -7.52
C VAL A 267 10.06 10.41 -7.57
N ILE A 268 11.32 10.26 -7.96
CA ILE A 268 12.28 11.37 -8.05
C ILE A 268 12.83 11.41 -9.48
N GLY A 269 12.35 12.36 -10.27
CA GLY A 269 12.74 12.46 -11.67
C GLY A 269 12.22 11.26 -12.47
N ASP A 270 13.12 10.52 -13.09
CA ASP A 270 12.85 9.28 -13.85
C ASP A 270 13.11 8.00 -13.04
N SER A 271 13.28 8.13 -11.72
CA SER A 271 13.51 7.03 -10.79
C SER A 271 12.29 6.75 -9.93
N VAL A 272 11.92 5.48 -9.80
CA VAL A 272 10.85 5.00 -8.92
C VAL A 272 11.45 4.05 -7.89
N THR A 273 11.22 4.32 -6.61
CA THR A 273 11.54 3.38 -5.52
C THR A 273 10.24 2.89 -4.92
N THR A 274 10.06 1.58 -4.84
CA THR A 274 8.97 0.97 -4.08
C THR A 274 9.52 0.29 -2.84
N HIS A 275 8.82 0.46 -1.73
CA HIS A 275 9.22 -0.10 -0.46
C HIS A 275 8.18 -1.09 0.04
N GLY A 276 8.65 -2.24 0.49
CA GLY A 276 7.87 -3.21 1.22
C GLY A 276 7.45 -2.73 2.60
N THR A 277 6.53 -3.50 3.14
CA THR A 277 6.00 -3.46 4.49
C THR A 277 6.75 -4.48 5.36
N PRO A 278 6.38 -4.64 6.64
CA PRO A 278 6.87 -5.76 7.46
C PRO A 278 6.15 -7.10 7.22
N LEU A 279 5.27 -7.19 6.22
CA LEU A 279 4.49 -8.37 5.87
C LEU A 279 4.90 -8.86 4.47
N ASP A 280 4.48 -10.08 4.11
CA ASP A 280 4.68 -10.63 2.77
C ASP A 280 4.17 -9.68 1.67
N ASP A 281 5.09 -9.19 0.84
CA ASP A 281 4.80 -8.23 -0.22
C ASP A 281 4.94 -8.83 -1.62
N HIS A 282 4.13 -8.30 -2.53
CA HIS A 282 4.15 -8.71 -3.94
C HIS A 282 4.50 -7.52 -4.85
N PHE A 283 5.64 -7.63 -5.53
CA PHE A 283 6.15 -6.64 -6.48
C PHE A 283 6.00 -7.14 -7.91
N TYR A 284 5.43 -6.32 -8.80
CA TYR A 284 5.38 -6.61 -10.23
C TYR A 284 6.00 -5.46 -11.00
N PHE A 285 6.83 -5.80 -11.97
CA PHE A 285 7.31 -4.91 -13.00
C PHE A 285 6.98 -5.49 -14.37
N ASP A 286 6.43 -4.66 -15.25
CA ASP A 286 6.11 -5.05 -16.62
C ASP A 286 6.55 -3.95 -17.60
N ALA A 287 7.59 -4.25 -18.39
CA ALA A 287 8.14 -3.37 -19.43
C ALA A 287 7.39 -3.46 -20.77
N GLY A 288 6.06 -3.63 -20.71
CA GLY A 288 5.19 -3.64 -21.87
C GLY A 288 5.13 -2.30 -22.62
N ALA A 289 4.05 -2.08 -23.37
CA ALA A 289 3.85 -0.82 -24.11
C ALA A 289 3.74 0.41 -23.19
N SER A 290 3.36 0.19 -21.94
CA SER A 290 3.50 1.12 -20.82
C SER A 290 4.29 0.42 -19.72
N CYS A 291 5.14 1.18 -19.03
CA CYS A 291 5.87 0.67 -17.88
C CYS A 291 4.88 0.59 -16.71
N THR A 292 4.69 -0.62 -16.18
CA THR A 292 3.77 -0.85 -15.06
C THR A 292 4.53 -1.36 -13.85
N ILE A 293 4.36 -0.67 -12.73
CA ILE A 293 4.91 -1.04 -11.42
C ILE A 293 3.72 -1.33 -10.50
N THR A 294 3.71 -2.49 -9.85
CA THR A 294 2.67 -2.84 -8.88
C THR A 294 3.28 -3.29 -7.57
N ILE A 295 2.77 -2.77 -6.46
CA ILE A 295 3.07 -3.26 -5.12
C ILE A 295 1.78 -3.54 -4.37
N ASN A 296 1.62 -4.76 -3.85
CA ASN A 296 0.44 -5.21 -3.08
C ASN A 296 -0.92 -4.94 -3.76
N GLY A 297 -0.92 -4.97 -5.10
CA GLY A 297 -2.09 -4.72 -5.95
C GLY A 297 -2.36 -3.26 -6.28
N VAL A 298 -1.53 -2.32 -5.81
CA VAL A 298 -1.58 -0.90 -6.20
C VAL A 298 -0.71 -0.72 -7.44
N VAL A 299 -1.35 -0.39 -8.56
CA VAL A 299 -0.71 -0.29 -9.88
C VAL A 299 -0.34 1.17 -10.15
N TYR A 300 0.87 1.40 -10.65
CA TYR A 300 1.40 2.68 -11.10
C TYR A 300 1.79 2.52 -12.57
N GLU A 301 1.15 3.29 -13.44
CA GLU A 301 1.40 3.27 -14.89
C GLU A 301 2.23 4.49 -15.28
N PHE A 302 3.29 4.27 -16.03
CA PHE A 302 4.16 5.29 -16.57
C PHE A 302 4.21 5.18 -18.09
N ASP A 303 4.34 6.33 -18.77
CA ASP A 303 4.54 6.37 -20.20
C ASP A 303 5.88 5.71 -20.58
N ASP A 304 5.97 5.17 -21.81
CA ASP A 304 7.19 4.52 -22.28
C ASP A 304 8.39 5.49 -22.25
N GLY A 305 9.46 5.10 -21.55
CA GLY A 305 10.65 5.91 -21.32
C GLY A 305 10.51 7.06 -20.31
N GLU A 306 9.37 7.18 -19.62
CA GLU A 306 9.20 8.16 -18.53
C GLU A 306 10.07 7.79 -17.32
N VAL A 307 10.15 6.50 -17.01
CA VAL A 307 10.95 5.96 -15.90
C VAL A 307 12.03 5.05 -16.45
N THR A 308 13.26 5.22 -15.96
CA THR A 308 14.43 4.46 -16.44
C THR A 308 15.11 3.69 -15.32
N ALA A 309 14.92 4.08 -14.06
CA ALA A 309 15.46 3.41 -12.89
C ALA A 309 14.33 3.01 -11.94
N ILE A 310 14.21 1.72 -11.67
CA ILE A 310 13.18 1.16 -10.79
C ILE A 310 13.88 0.37 -9.70
N GLN A 311 13.54 0.64 -8.45
CA GLN A 311 14.06 -0.07 -7.29
C GLN A 311 12.93 -0.68 -6.47
N PHE A 312 12.98 -1.99 -6.23
CA PHE A 312 12.10 -2.70 -5.31
C PHE A 312 12.89 -3.12 -4.05
N ASP A 313 12.49 -2.57 -2.91
CA ASP A 313 13.02 -2.92 -1.60
C ASP A 313 12.00 -3.82 -0.90
N GLY A 314 12.29 -5.12 -0.77
CA GLY A 314 11.37 -6.12 -0.21
C GLY A 314 11.02 -5.89 1.26
N GLY A 315 11.97 -5.38 2.06
CA GLY A 315 11.73 -5.14 3.48
C GLY A 315 11.81 -6.41 4.34
N GLU A 316 10.85 -6.59 5.24
CA GLU A 316 10.72 -7.80 6.06
C GLU A 316 9.48 -8.57 5.59
N GLY A 317 9.56 -9.89 5.50
CA GLY A 317 8.42 -10.68 5.08
C GLY A 317 8.88 -11.88 4.28
N TRP A 318 7.92 -12.55 3.64
CA TRP A 318 8.20 -13.38 2.49
C TRP A 318 7.80 -12.63 1.22
N ASP A 319 8.79 -12.12 0.50
CA ASP A 319 8.54 -11.20 -0.60
C ASP A 319 8.76 -11.88 -1.95
N VAL A 320 7.91 -11.51 -2.91
CA VAL A 320 7.91 -12.10 -4.24
C VAL A 320 7.98 -11.01 -5.29
N VAL A 321 8.91 -11.15 -6.22
CA VAL A 321 9.10 -10.22 -7.34
C VAL A 321 8.81 -10.91 -8.67
N TRP A 322 7.93 -10.29 -9.46
CA TRP A 322 7.63 -10.67 -10.84
C TRP A 322 8.17 -9.63 -11.80
N LEU A 323 8.98 -10.08 -12.76
CA LEU A 323 9.58 -9.21 -13.77
C LEU A 323 9.20 -9.71 -15.17
N TYR A 324 8.65 -8.82 -16.00
CA TYR A 324 8.32 -9.09 -17.40
C TYR A 324 9.16 -8.19 -18.31
N ASP A 325 9.73 -8.81 -19.35
CA ASP A 325 10.58 -8.21 -20.38
C ASP A 325 9.88 -7.13 -21.18
N SER A 326 10.67 -6.44 -22.01
CA SER A 326 10.20 -5.50 -23.01
C SER A 326 10.14 -6.18 -24.39
N PRO A 327 9.65 -5.49 -25.43
CA PRO A 327 9.81 -5.98 -26.80
C PRO A 327 11.26 -6.03 -27.31
N GLY A 328 12.20 -5.40 -26.60
CA GLY A 328 13.62 -5.33 -26.93
C GLY A 328 14.45 -6.50 -26.38
N ASP A 329 15.76 -6.46 -26.58
CA ASP A 329 16.71 -7.45 -26.06
C ASP A 329 17.02 -7.16 -24.58
N ASP A 330 16.46 -7.97 -23.70
CA ASP A 330 16.52 -7.83 -22.25
C ASP A 330 17.56 -8.75 -21.59
N THR A 331 18.12 -8.28 -20.49
CA THR A 331 19.07 -9.03 -19.66
C THR A 331 18.55 -9.15 -18.24
N LEU A 332 18.70 -10.34 -17.65
CA LEU A 332 18.40 -10.63 -16.25
C LEU A 332 19.66 -11.17 -15.57
N GLU A 333 20.08 -10.57 -14.46
CA GLU A 333 21.12 -11.12 -13.59
C GLU A 333 20.61 -11.20 -12.16
N ALA A 334 20.51 -12.41 -11.61
CA ALA A 334 19.89 -12.66 -10.32
C ALA A 334 20.83 -13.39 -9.36
N TRP A 335 20.80 -12.98 -8.10
CA TRP A 335 21.48 -13.56 -6.95
C TRP A 335 20.45 -13.94 -5.88
N PRO A 336 20.85 -14.66 -4.82
CA PRO A 336 19.95 -15.01 -3.71
C PRO A 336 19.25 -13.82 -3.05
N ASP A 337 19.88 -12.64 -3.03
CA ASP A 337 19.46 -11.46 -2.26
C ASP A 337 19.08 -10.26 -3.15
N ARG A 338 19.39 -10.30 -4.45
CA ARG A 338 19.12 -9.21 -5.39
C ARG A 338 18.94 -9.69 -6.82
N VAL A 339 18.29 -8.89 -7.65
CA VAL A 339 18.17 -9.11 -9.10
C VAL A 339 18.26 -7.77 -9.84
N VAL A 340 18.86 -7.80 -11.01
CA VAL A 340 18.82 -6.70 -11.98
C VAL A 340 18.21 -7.21 -13.28
N MET A 341 17.20 -6.51 -13.78
CA MET A 341 16.66 -6.70 -15.12
C MET A 341 16.78 -5.41 -15.92
N SER A 342 17.31 -5.45 -17.13
CA SER A 342 17.54 -4.23 -17.90
C SER A 342 17.46 -4.44 -19.42
N ASN A 343 16.99 -3.40 -20.10
CA ASN A 343 17.14 -3.20 -21.54
C ASN A 343 18.07 -2.01 -21.78
N ALA A 344 19.15 -2.22 -22.54
CA ALA A 344 20.11 -1.18 -22.84
C ALA A 344 19.63 -0.25 -23.98
N THR A 345 20.19 0.96 -24.04
CA THR A 345 19.92 1.87 -25.17
C THR A 345 20.28 1.21 -26.50
N GLY A 346 19.30 1.09 -27.39
CA GLY A 346 19.46 0.43 -28.70
C GLY A 346 19.06 -1.05 -28.73
N GLY A 347 18.56 -1.62 -27.62
CA GLY A 347 18.01 -2.98 -27.56
C GLY A 347 16.64 -3.14 -28.23
N GLY A 348 16.09 -2.11 -28.89
CA GLY A 348 14.82 -2.20 -29.63
C GLY A 348 13.58 -1.73 -28.87
N ALA A 349 13.72 -1.43 -27.57
CA ALA A 349 12.71 -0.76 -26.74
C ALA A 349 13.35 0.38 -25.91
N ALA A 350 12.55 1.12 -25.14
CA ALA A 350 13.05 2.14 -24.22
C ALA A 350 13.98 1.52 -23.16
N ALA A 351 15.05 2.23 -22.82
CA ALA A 351 16.02 1.74 -21.86
C ALA A 351 15.46 1.83 -20.44
N TYR A 352 15.68 0.78 -19.65
CA TYR A 352 15.28 0.74 -18.25
C TYR A 352 16.21 -0.19 -17.46
N SER A 353 16.24 -0.02 -16.15
CA SER A 353 16.89 -0.91 -15.20
C SER A 353 15.99 -1.08 -13.98
N VAL A 354 15.66 -2.33 -13.67
CA VAL A 354 14.95 -2.73 -12.45
C VAL A 354 15.93 -3.43 -11.53
N GLU A 355 16.13 -2.91 -10.34
CA GLU A 355 16.84 -3.58 -9.26
C GLU A 355 15.83 -3.97 -8.19
N ALA A 356 15.80 -5.25 -7.81
CA ALA A 356 15.03 -5.68 -6.66
C ALA A 356 15.93 -6.36 -5.64
N SER A 357 15.67 -6.14 -4.36
CA SER A 357 16.45 -6.70 -3.24
C SER A 357 15.54 -7.08 -2.08
N GLY A 358 16.00 -7.98 -1.21
CA GLY A 358 15.23 -8.42 -0.04
C GLY A 358 14.02 -9.28 -0.38
N PHE A 359 14.08 -10.07 -1.45
CA PHE A 359 13.01 -11.01 -1.84
C PHE A 359 13.41 -12.47 -1.65
N GLU A 360 12.42 -13.35 -1.46
CA GLU A 360 12.60 -14.80 -1.36
C GLU A 360 12.23 -15.55 -2.64
N ASP A 361 11.30 -15.05 -3.47
CA ASP A 361 10.95 -15.73 -4.74
C ASP A 361 10.97 -14.74 -5.91
N LEU A 362 11.86 -15.00 -6.89
CA LEU A 362 11.92 -14.29 -8.17
C LEU A 362 11.19 -15.08 -9.25
N GLN A 363 10.30 -14.40 -9.97
CA GLN A 363 9.56 -14.90 -11.12
C GLN A 363 9.80 -13.99 -12.34
N SER A 364 10.84 -14.24 -13.14
CA SER A 364 11.07 -13.48 -14.37
C SER A 364 10.56 -14.21 -15.62
N TYR A 365 10.09 -13.43 -16.60
CA TYR A 365 9.49 -13.90 -17.84
C TYR A 365 10.00 -13.10 -19.03
N SER A 366 10.48 -13.80 -20.05
CA SER A 366 10.73 -13.29 -21.41
C SER A 366 9.58 -13.74 -22.32
N VAL A 367 8.67 -12.83 -22.65
CA VAL A 367 7.41 -13.10 -23.37
C VAL A 367 7.00 -11.99 -24.35
N ARG A 368 7.68 -10.84 -24.37
CA ARG A 368 7.29 -9.66 -25.14
C ARG A 368 8.12 -9.41 -26.39
N GLY A 369 9.27 -10.05 -26.56
CA GLY A 369 10.07 -9.91 -27.76
C GLY A 369 11.52 -10.30 -27.51
N GLY A 370 12.44 -9.65 -28.21
CA GLY A 370 13.87 -9.75 -27.89
C GLY A 370 14.57 -11.08 -28.15
N VAL A 371 15.89 -11.03 -28.02
CA VAL A 371 16.76 -12.17 -27.77
C VAL A 371 17.30 -12.04 -26.35
N ASP A 372 16.50 -12.50 -25.40
CA ASP A 372 16.77 -12.23 -23.98
C ASP A 372 17.70 -13.26 -23.36
N ALA A 373 18.51 -12.79 -22.40
CA ALA A 373 19.45 -13.64 -21.68
C ALA A 373 19.28 -13.51 -20.16
N ALA A 374 19.44 -14.62 -19.44
CA ALA A 374 19.43 -14.66 -17.99
C ALA A 374 20.69 -15.30 -17.41
N ILE A 375 21.17 -14.77 -16.30
CA ILE A 375 22.23 -15.35 -15.47
C ILE A 375 21.68 -15.51 -14.05
N LEU A 376 21.72 -16.73 -13.53
CA LEU A 376 21.32 -17.05 -12.15
C LEU A 376 22.54 -17.47 -11.34
N HIS A 377 22.81 -16.71 -10.28
CA HIS A 377 23.88 -16.97 -9.33
C HIS A 377 23.34 -17.70 -8.10
N GLY A 378 24.09 -18.69 -7.64
CA GLY A 378 23.78 -19.43 -6.44
C GLY A 378 24.26 -18.76 -5.15
N SER A 379 24.30 -19.56 -4.11
CA SER A 379 24.73 -19.21 -2.76
C SER A 379 25.98 -20.02 -2.37
N GLY A 380 26.53 -19.79 -1.18
CA GLY A 380 27.59 -20.65 -0.65
C GLY A 380 27.10 -22.02 -0.13
N ASP A 381 25.79 -22.27 -0.16
CA ASP A 381 25.14 -23.50 0.31
C ASP A 381 25.01 -24.54 -0.80
N HIS A 382 24.41 -25.70 -0.50
CA HIS A 382 24.13 -26.73 -1.52
C HIS A 382 22.98 -26.28 -2.45
N ASP A 383 23.35 -25.85 -3.65
CA ASP A 383 22.43 -25.35 -4.65
C ASP A 383 21.92 -26.45 -5.59
N LYS A 384 20.68 -26.25 -6.02
CA LYS A 384 20.02 -27.15 -6.95
C LYS A 384 19.42 -26.40 -8.12
N LEU A 385 19.98 -26.65 -9.29
CA LEU A 385 19.41 -26.25 -10.57
C LEU A 385 18.45 -27.31 -11.08
N LYS A 386 17.30 -26.85 -11.58
CA LYS A 386 16.39 -27.66 -12.40
C LYS A 386 16.05 -26.90 -13.67
N SER A 387 16.41 -27.49 -14.80
CA SER A 387 16.05 -27.02 -16.14
C SER A 387 14.86 -27.82 -16.68
N TYR A 388 13.89 -27.11 -17.23
CA TYR A 388 12.75 -27.62 -17.99
C TYR A 388 12.79 -27.03 -19.40
N GLU A 389 11.76 -27.27 -20.21
CA GLU A 389 11.61 -26.68 -21.54
C GLU A 389 11.58 -25.15 -21.48
N GLU A 390 10.63 -24.59 -20.73
CA GLU A 390 10.38 -23.14 -20.74
C GLU A 390 11.06 -22.39 -19.60
N PHE A 391 11.73 -23.06 -18.66
CA PHE A 391 12.32 -22.35 -17.52
C PHE A 391 13.45 -23.09 -16.82
N VAL A 392 14.27 -22.32 -16.14
CA VAL A 392 15.24 -22.80 -15.16
C VAL A 392 14.85 -22.29 -13.78
N ARG A 393 15.02 -23.15 -12.78
CA ARG A 393 14.90 -22.79 -11.36
C ARG A 393 16.20 -23.11 -10.63
N LEU A 394 16.71 -22.13 -9.90
CA LEU A 394 17.82 -22.27 -8.95
C LEU A 394 17.31 -22.03 -7.53
N ARG A 395 17.77 -22.84 -6.57
CA ARG A 395 17.45 -22.72 -5.14
C ARG A 395 18.52 -23.42 -4.31
N ALA A 396 18.76 -23.00 -3.08
CA ALA A 396 19.54 -23.78 -2.13
C ALA A 396 18.67 -24.67 -1.22
N LYS A 397 19.32 -25.60 -0.51
CA LYS A 397 18.66 -26.47 0.47
C LYS A 397 18.32 -25.76 1.79
N ASN A 398 19.20 -24.87 2.24
CA ASN A 398 19.14 -24.28 3.59
C ASN A 398 18.85 -22.77 3.57
N THR A 399 18.81 -22.15 2.41
CA THR A 399 18.38 -20.76 2.23
C THR A 399 16.97 -20.70 1.66
N VAL A 400 16.36 -19.55 1.82
CA VAL A 400 14.92 -19.37 1.62
C VAL A 400 14.61 -18.85 0.19
N TYR A 401 15.62 -18.70 -0.66
CA TYR A 401 15.44 -18.11 -1.98
C TYR A 401 15.02 -19.11 -3.08
N SER A 402 14.36 -18.59 -4.11
CA SER A 402 14.00 -19.30 -5.33
C SER A 402 14.12 -18.36 -6.53
N LEU A 403 15.07 -18.61 -7.43
CA LEU A 403 15.23 -17.85 -8.66
C LEU A 403 14.62 -18.62 -9.83
N ARG A 404 13.72 -18.00 -10.60
CA ARG A 404 13.15 -18.60 -11.81
C ARG A 404 13.28 -17.65 -12.98
N ALA A 405 13.99 -18.10 -14.01
CA ALA A 405 14.06 -17.46 -15.33
C ALA A 405 13.26 -18.29 -16.32
N LYS A 406 12.26 -17.67 -16.96
CA LYS A 406 11.31 -18.34 -17.85
C LYS A 406 11.39 -17.77 -19.24
N ARG A 407 11.55 -18.64 -20.23
CA ARG A 407 11.46 -18.40 -21.68
C ARG A 407 12.54 -17.50 -22.28
N PHE A 408 13.56 -17.15 -21.51
CA PHE A 408 14.78 -16.51 -22.01
C PHE A 408 15.45 -17.40 -23.06
N ALA A 409 15.97 -16.79 -24.13
CA ALA A 409 16.62 -17.50 -25.22
C ALA A 409 17.90 -18.22 -24.76
N SER A 410 18.62 -17.63 -23.80
CA SER A 410 19.77 -18.25 -23.14
C SER A 410 19.70 -18.08 -21.61
N ILE A 411 19.97 -19.14 -20.86
CA ILE A 411 20.03 -19.10 -19.41
C ILE A 411 21.34 -19.72 -18.93
N VAL A 412 22.17 -18.92 -18.26
CA VAL A 412 23.38 -19.36 -17.60
C VAL A 412 23.11 -19.47 -16.10
N CYS A 413 23.65 -20.49 -15.47
CA CYS A 413 23.60 -20.66 -14.03
C CYS A 413 24.96 -21.03 -13.49
N ASP A 414 25.38 -20.31 -12.46
CA ASP A 414 26.63 -20.53 -11.73
C ASP A 414 26.29 -20.57 -10.23
N PRO A 415 26.48 -21.69 -9.53
CA PRO A 415 26.19 -21.76 -8.10
C PRO A 415 27.20 -20.91 -7.29
N GLY A 416 28.34 -20.53 -7.88
CA GLY A 416 29.44 -19.91 -7.16
C GLY A 416 30.23 -20.92 -6.33
N PRO A 417 31.17 -20.44 -5.49
CA PRO A 417 31.97 -21.32 -4.65
C PRO A 417 31.22 -21.75 -3.39
N GLY A 418 31.17 -23.04 -3.11
CA GLY A 418 30.55 -23.60 -1.90
C GLY A 418 29.78 -24.86 -2.22
N GLY A 419 29.03 -25.37 -1.24
CA GLY A 419 28.03 -26.41 -1.49
C GLY A 419 28.51 -27.76 -2.05
N ASP A 420 27.52 -28.59 -2.33
CA ASP A 420 27.60 -29.84 -3.11
C ASP A 420 26.51 -29.65 -4.18
N ASP A 421 26.82 -28.87 -5.20
CA ASP A 421 25.80 -28.34 -6.09
C ASP A 421 25.38 -29.36 -7.14
N ALA A 422 24.07 -29.41 -7.39
CA ALA A 422 23.47 -30.36 -8.30
C ALA A 422 22.62 -29.69 -9.39
N ALA A 423 22.93 -29.98 -10.65
CA ALA A 423 22.12 -29.59 -11.80
C ALA A 423 21.32 -30.78 -12.34
N VAL A 424 20.05 -30.53 -12.66
CA VAL A 424 19.20 -31.48 -13.37
C VAL A 424 18.62 -30.84 -14.62
N PHE A 425 18.90 -31.41 -15.78
CA PHE A 425 18.31 -31.05 -17.05
C PHE A 425 17.27 -32.08 -17.46
N ASN A 426 16.06 -31.62 -17.77
CA ASN A 426 14.99 -32.46 -18.32
C ASN A 426 14.78 -32.09 -19.79
N GLY A 427 14.91 -33.08 -20.69
CA GLY A 427 14.59 -32.98 -22.11
C GLY A 427 13.11 -32.68 -22.37
N THR A 428 12.80 -32.35 -23.63
CA THR A 428 11.45 -32.03 -24.14
C THR A 428 10.94 -33.17 -25.03
N GLU A 429 9.95 -32.93 -25.89
CA GLU A 429 9.58 -33.89 -26.94
C GLU A 429 10.42 -33.75 -28.21
N GLY A 430 11.22 -32.68 -28.34
CA GLY A 430 12.09 -32.43 -29.49
C GLY A 430 13.49 -33.01 -29.33
N ASN A 431 14.30 -32.92 -30.38
CA ASN A 431 15.69 -33.38 -30.36
C ASN A 431 16.58 -32.44 -29.55
N GLU A 432 17.49 -33.03 -28.79
CA GLU A 432 18.39 -32.33 -27.90
C GLU A 432 19.86 -32.58 -28.17
N THR A 433 20.65 -31.53 -27.95
CA THR A 433 22.09 -31.64 -27.85
C THR A 433 22.52 -31.30 -26.43
N PHE A 434 23.07 -32.28 -25.73
CA PHE A 434 23.78 -32.06 -24.49
C PHE A 434 25.28 -31.99 -24.76
N THR A 435 25.96 -31.00 -24.19
CA THR A 435 27.41 -30.89 -24.25
C THR A 435 27.94 -30.69 -22.85
N TYR A 436 28.78 -31.61 -22.38
CA TYR A 436 29.62 -31.41 -21.22
C TYR A 436 31.04 -31.07 -21.68
N HIS A 437 31.50 -29.89 -21.29
CA HIS A 437 32.87 -29.46 -21.51
C HIS A 437 33.61 -29.49 -20.18
N GLY A 438 34.51 -30.46 -20.03
CA GLY A 438 35.24 -30.63 -18.79
C GLY A 438 36.13 -29.42 -18.45
N GLY A 439 36.78 -28.77 -19.41
CA GLY A 439 37.81 -27.74 -19.12
C GLY A 439 37.38 -26.57 -18.24
N ASP A 440 36.10 -26.24 -18.24
CA ASP A 440 35.47 -25.20 -17.40
C ASP A 440 34.32 -25.76 -16.55
N ASN A 441 34.18 -27.08 -16.45
CA ASN A 441 33.08 -27.78 -15.79
C ASN A 441 31.70 -27.25 -16.22
N ALA A 442 31.49 -27.14 -17.53
CA ALA A 442 30.28 -26.59 -18.13
C ALA A 442 29.37 -27.69 -18.70
N ALA A 443 28.12 -27.73 -18.27
CA ALA A 443 27.08 -28.60 -18.79
C ALA A 443 26.02 -27.76 -19.51
N ARG A 444 25.90 -27.94 -20.83
CA ARG A 444 24.97 -27.20 -21.69
C ARG A 444 23.93 -28.12 -22.29
N MET A 445 22.66 -27.72 -22.23
CA MET A 445 21.54 -28.42 -22.86
C MET A 445 20.88 -27.49 -23.87
N GLN A 446 20.90 -27.90 -25.15
CA GLN A 446 20.35 -27.15 -26.27
C GLN A 446 19.18 -27.92 -26.90
N GLY A 447 18.16 -27.20 -27.35
CA GLY A 447 17.00 -27.75 -28.03
C GLY A 447 16.18 -26.64 -28.70
N GLN A 448 14.96 -26.96 -29.14
CA GLN A 448 14.08 -25.96 -29.75
C GLN A 448 13.78 -24.83 -28.77
N ASN A 449 14.26 -23.62 -29.08
CA ASN A 449 14.11 -22.40 -28.26
C ASN A 449 14.67 -22.52 -26.83
N ARG A 450 15.70 -23.34 -26.64
CA ARG A 450 16.32 -23.57 -25.33
C ARG A 450 17.83 -23.63 -25.43
N ASP A 451 18.50 -22.83 -24.62
CA ASP A 451 19.94 -22.85 -24.44
C ASP A 451 20.30 -22.64 -22.98
N HIS A 452 20.40 -23.73 -22.22
CA HIS A 452 20.65 -23.67 -20.78
C HIS A 452 22.07 -24.16 -20.45
N LEU A 453 22.83 -23.35 -19.73
CA LEU A 453 24.21 -23.61 -19.35
C LEU A 453 24.32 -23.64 -17.82
N ALA A 454 24.83 -24.73 -17.27
CA ALA A 454 25.18 -24.87 -15.86
C ALA A 454 26.70 -24.98 -15.74
N VAL A 455 27.33 -24.05 -15.03
CA VAL A 455 28.79 -24.02 -14.83
C VAL A 455 29.09 -24.37 -13.37
N GLY A 456 30.16 -25.12 -13.12
CA GLY A 456 30.67 -25.33 -11.76
C GLY A 456 29.96 -26.38 -10.90
N PHE A 457 28.84 -26.96 -11.37
CA PHE A 457 28.10 -27.97 -10.62
C PHE A 457 28.89 -29.29 -10.48
N GLY A 458 29.02 -29.80 -9.25
CA GLY A 458 29.70 -31.08 -8.97
C GLY A 458 28.87 -32.32 -9.35
N SER A 459 27.55 -32.20 -9.42
CA SER A 459 26.67 -33.30 -9.85
C SER A 459 25.71 -32.84 -10.94
N VAL A 460 25.83 -33.39 -12.14
CA VAL A 460 24.92 -33.09 -13.27
C VAL A 460 24.17 -34.35 -13.67
N ILE A 461 22.84 -34.24 -13.75
CA ILE A 461 21.99 -35.29 -14.34
C ILE A 461 21.23 -34.68 -15.50
N VAL A 462 21.53 -35.12 -16.70
CA VAL A 462 20.76 -34.78 -17.90
C VAL A 462 19.93 -36.00 -18.33
N ARG A 463 18.69 -35.73 -18.71
CA ARG A 463 17.78 -36.70 -19.31
C ARG A 463 17.41 -36.15 -20.68
N GLY A 464 17.68 -36.93 -21.72
CA GLY A 464 17.06 -36.70 -23.03
C GLY A 464 15.55 -36.84 -22.94
N GLY A 465 14.92 -36.40 -24.00
CA GLY A 465 13.50 -36.18 -24.15
C GLY A 465 12.78 -37.35 -24.79
N GLY A 466 11.73 -37.02 -25.55
CA GLY A 466 11.04 -37.93 -26.46
C GLY A 466 11.52 -37.82 -27.92
N GLY A 467 12.57 -37.03 -28.18
CA GLY A 467 13.19 -36.91 -29.50
C GLY A 467 13.81 -38.23 -29.96
N GLU A 468 13.91 -38.42 -31.28
CA GLU A 468 14.55 -39.61 -31.89
C GLU A 468 16.00 -39.32 -32.34
N GLY A 469 16.56 -38.18 -31.94
CA GLY A 469 17.91 -37.76 -32.31
C GLY A 469 18.60 -36.98 -31.19
N ASP A 470 18.43 -37.44 -29.95
CA ASP A 470 19.07 -36.84 -28.79
C ASP A 470 20.54 -37.24 -28.75
N VAL A 471 21.45 -36.26 -28.79
CA VAL A 471 22.90 -36.47 -28.81
C VAL A 471 23.58 -35.86 -27.60
N ALA A 472 24.47 -36.62 -26.95
CA ALA A 472 25.30 -36.13 -25.86
C ALA A 472 26.79 -36.15 -26.23
N TYR A 473 27.46 -35.02 -26.05
CA TYR A 473 28.90 -34.85 -26.20
C TYR A 473 29.54 -34.67 -24.83
N PHE A 474 30.62 -35.37 -24.59
CA PHE A 474 31.45 -35.21 -23.40
C PHE A 474 32.89 -34.95 -23.80
N THR A 475 33.50 -33.95 -23.19
CA THR A 475 34.96 -33.88 -23.10
C THR A 475 35.34 -34.07 -21.63
N ASP A 476 36.46 -34.75 -21.40
CA ASP A 476 37.05 -34.81 -20.07
C ASP A 476 37.63 -33.43 -19.63
N LEU A 477 38.21 -33.40 -18.44
CA LEU A 477 38.74 -32.21 -17.79
C LEU A 477 40.24 -32.05 -18.09
N PRO A 478 40.68 -31.12 -18.97
CA PRO A 478 42.09 -30.80 -19.12
C PRO A 478 42.68 -30.32 -17.79
N GLY A 479 43.73 -31.00 -17.32
CA GLY A 479 44.38 -30.67 -16.05
C GLY A 479 45.91 -30.77 -16.17
N PRO A 480 46.67 -29.77 -15.66
CA PRO A 480 48.14 -29.85 -15.63
C PRO A 480 48.66 -30.88 -14.61
N ASP A 481 47.79 -31.45 -13.77
CA ASP A 481 48.13 -32.49 -12.81
C ASP A 481 47.65 -33.85 -13.35
N SER A 482 48.57 -34.51 -14.04
CA SER A 482 48.47 -35.80 -14.71
C SER A 482 48.26 -37.00 -13.76
N ALA A 483 47.30 -36.93 -12.84
CA ALA A 483 47.12 -37.92 -11.77
C ALA A 483 45.66 -38.32 -11.50
N VAL A 484 44.68 -37.79 -12.23
CA VAL A 484 43.26 -38.14 -12.02
C VAL A 484 42.75 -38.87 -13.25
N ASP A 485 42.54 -40.18 -13.10
CA ASP A 485 41.92 -41.04 -14.11
C ASP A 485 40.43 -40.69 -14.24
N ASP A 486 39.97 -40.30 -15.43
CA ASP A 486 38.54 -40.16 -15.69
C ASP A 486 37.95 -41.49 -16.14
N VAL A 487 36.79 -41.82 -15.58
CA VAL A 487 36.09 -43.05 -15.93
C VAL A 487 34.74 -42.75 -16.54
N PHE A 488 34.59 -43.18 -17.78
CA PHE A 488 33.32 -43.17 -18.48
C PHE A 488 32.68 -44.56 -18.44
N TYR A 489 31.42 -44.61 -18.03
CA TYR A 489 30.59 -45.81 -18.09
C TYR A 489 29.49 -45.60 -19.13
N PHE A 490 29.54 -46.32 -20.24
CA PHE A 490 28.50 -46.31 -21.28
C PHE A 490 27.61 -47.52 -21.11
N LYS A 491 26.38 -47.32 -20.63
CA LYS A 491 25.41 -48.38 -20.42
C LYS A 491 24.15 -48.08 -21.21
N SER A 492 23.44 -49.14 -21.59
CA SER A 492 22.17 -49.06 -22.35
C SER A 492 21.11 -48.11 -21.78
N HIS A 493 21.14 -47.78 -20.48
CA HIS A 493 20.19 -46.89 -19.81
C HIS A 493 20.81 -45.56 -19.33
N LYS A 494 22.13 -45.41 -19.37
CA LYS A 494 22.84 -44.17 -18.98
C LYS A 494 24.30 -44.18 -19.43
N THR A 495 24.82 -42.99 -19.74
CA THR A 495 26.27 -42.71 -19.76
C THR A 495 26.65 -41.90 -18.54
N GLU A 496 27.76 -42.24 -17.89
CA GLU A 496 28.19 -41.59 -16.65
C GLU A 496 29.70 -41.32 -16.68
N LEU A 497 30.07 -40.05 -16.59
CA LEU A 497 31.42 -39.59 -16.29
C LEU A 497 31.57 -39.48 -14.78
N VAL A 498 32.58 -40.14 -14.22
CA VAL A 498 32.91 -40.08 -12.80
C VAL A 498 34.35 -39.63 -12.60
N LYS A 499 34.50 -38.54 -11.85
CA LYS A 499 35.76 -38.00 -11.36
C LYS A 499 35.66 -37.65 -9.87
N ALA A 500 36.79 -37.46 -9.20
CA ALA A 500 36.81 -36.84 -7.88
C ALA A 500 36.08 -35.48 -7.90
N GLY A 501 34.96 -35.39 -7.16
CA GLY A 501 34.17 -34.16 -7.00
C GLY A 501 33.21 -33.83 -8.14
N VAL A 502 33.29 -34.52 -9.29
CA VAL A 502 32.41 -34.29 -10.44
C VAL A 502 31.78 -35.59 -10.93
N THR A 503 30.46 -35.60 -11.07
CA THR A 503 29.72 -36.71 -11.69
C THR A 503 28.70 -36.15 -12.68
N VAL A 504 28.81 -36.56 -13.94
CA VAL A 504 27.88 -36.17 -15.01
C VAL A 504 27.20 -37.42 -15.54
N THR A 505 25.88 -37.48 -15.44
CA THR A 505 25.07 -38.60 -15.92
C THR A 505 24.15 -38.15 -17.04
N ALA A 506 24.32 -38.70 -18.24
CA ALA A 506 23.35 -38.62 -19.32
C ALA A 506 22.47 -39.86 -19.37
N ARG A 507 21.17 -39.68 -19.59
CA ARG A 507 20.18 -40.76 -19.73
C ARG A 507 19.28 -40.49 -20.93
N ALA A 508 18.81 -41.55 -21.58
CA ALA A 508 17.87 -41.44 -22.70
C ALA A 508 18.38 -40.54 -23.84
N PHE A 509 19.67 -40.68 -24.19
CA PHE A 509 20.23 -40.11 -25.42
C PHE A 509 20.41 -41.25 -26.42
N ASP A 510 20.12 -41.00 -27.69
CA ASP A 510 20.24 -41.97 -28.77
C ASP A 510 21.71 -42.21 -29.10
N GLU A 511 22.51 -41.14 -29.10
CA GLU A 511 23.93 -41.16 -29.43
C GLU A 511 24.76 -40.44 -28.35
N VAL A 512 25.87 -41.03 -27.95
CA VAL A 512 26.80 -40.42 -26.98
C VAL A 512 28.23 -40.48 -27.49
N HIS A 513 28.84 -39.31 -27.61
CA HIS A 513 30.25 -39.15 -27.94
C HIS A 513 31.03 -38.74 -26.70
N ALA A 514 32.19 -39.34 -26.48
CA ALA A 514 33.14 -38.89 -25.49
C ALA A 514 34.54 -38.77 -26.11
N THR A 515 35.21 -37.68 -25.77
CA THR A 515 36.59 -37.42 -26.19
C THR A 515 37.43 -37.17 -24.96
N ALA A 516 38.51 -37.94 -24.81
CA ALA A 516 39.54 -37.63 -23.84
C ALA A 516 40.48 -36.53 -24.38
N SER A 517 40.95 -35.64 -23.50
CA SER A 517 41.92 -34.59 -23.78
C SER A 517 43.30 -34.99 -23.26
N GLU A 518 44.32 -34.14 -23.42
CA GLU A 518 45.68 -34.49 -23.00
C GLU A 518 45.81 -34.47 -21.47
N GLY A 519 45.99 -35.65 -20.86
CA GLY A 519 46.46 -35.84 -19.50
C GLY A 519 45.53 -36.67 -18.61
N GLY A 520 46.09 -37.59 -17.80
CA GLY A 520 45.32 -38.57 -17.05
C GLY A 520 45.56 -39.99 -17.56
N PHE A 521 44.85 -40.98 -17.02
CA PHE A 521 44.70 -42.29 -17.65
C PHE A 521 43.21 -42.58 -17.77
N ASP A 522 42.66 -42.33 -18.95
CA ASP A 522 41.23 -42.31 -19.14
C ASP A 522 40.70 -43.67 -19.57
N VAL A 523 39.58 -44.06 -18.95
CA VAL A 523 39.02 -45.39 -19.13
C VAL A 523 37.57 -45.31 -19.60
N ALA A 524 37.34 -45.74 -20.83
CA ALA A 524 36.00 -46.03 -21.34
C ALA A 524 35.59 -47.46 -20.97
N ARG A 525 34.46 -47.62 -20.29
CA ARG A 525 33.79 -48.91 -20.04
C ARG A 525 32.49 -48.95 -20.82
N ILE A 526 32.51 -49.65 -21.95
CA ILE A 526 31.39 -49.79 -22.87
C ILE A 526 30.65 -51.10 -22.57
N TYR A 527 29.35 -50.99 -22.29
CA TYR A 527 28.46 -52.13 -22.11
C TYR A 527 27.53 -52.18 -23.31
N ASP A 528 27.41 -53.34 -23.91
CA ASP A 528 26.49 -53.60 -25.02
C ASP A 528 25.01 -53.48 -24.61
N THR A 529 24.14 -53.68 -25.59
CA THR A 529 22.72 -53.89 -25.36
C THR A 529 22.44 -55.39 -25.19
N THR A 530 21.20 -55.74 -24.88
CA THR A 530 20.79 -57.15 -24.88
C THR A 530 20.51 -57.69 -26.30
N GLY A 531 20.55 -56.81 -27.31
CA GLY A 531 20.30 -57.14 -28.71
C GLY A 531 21.58 -57.53 -29.45
N ASP A 532 21.52 -57.59 -30.78
CA ASP A 532 22.73 -57.79 -31.59
C ASP A 532 23.45 -56.43 -31.72
N ASP A 533 24.73 -56.39 -31.38
CA ASP A 533 25.56 -55.18 -31.46
C ASP A 533 26.79 -55.38 -32.37
N HIS A 534 27.38 -54.26 -32.82
CA HIS A 534 28.62 -54.25 -33.58
C HIS A 534 29.61 -53.28 -32.94
N PHE A 535 30.79 -53.79 -32.61
CA PHE A 535 31.91 -52.97 -32.15
C PHE A 535 32.92 -52.76 -33.28
N GLU A 536 33.41 -51.55 -33.47
CA GLU A 536 34.57 -51.31 -34.33
C GLU A 536 35.60 -50.41 -33.65
N CYS A 537 36.87 -50.56 -34.03
CA CYS A 537 37.88 -49.58 -33.67
C CYS A 537 38.97 -49.42 -34.73
N GLU A 538 39.49 -48.20 -34.84
CA GLU A 538 40.59 -47.82 -35.73
C GLU A 538 41.25 -46.53 -35.20
N GLY A 539 42.58 -46.48 -35.21
CA GLY A 539 43.34 -45.36 -34.67
C GLY A 539 43.09 -45.13 -33.18
N ASP A 540 42.66 -43.93 -32.82
CA ASP A 540 42.32 -43.53 -31.46
C ASP A 540 40.82 -43.62 -31.16
N THR A 541 40.04 -44.20 -32.06
CA THR A 541 38.57 -44.20 -31.99
C THR A 541 38.02 -45.62 -31.82
N ALA A 542 37.04 -45.78 -30.93
CA ALA A 542 36.21 -46.97 -30.80
C ALA A 542 34.73 -46.60 -30.83
N ARG A 543 33.92 -47.44 -31.49
CA ARG A 543 32.48 -47.24 -31.62
C ARG A 543 31.70 -48.51 -31.30
N LEU A 544 30.54 -48.34 -30.68
CA LEU A 544 29.54 -49.39 -30.52
C LEU A 544 28.26 -48.98 -31.25
N PHE A 545 27.76 -49.88 -32.08
CA PHE A 545 26.53 -49.73 -32.83
C PHE A 545 25.51 -50.77 -32.38
N ARG A 546 24.25 -50.38 -32.31
CA ARG A 546 23.12 -51.31 -32.34
C ARG A 546 22.96 -51.85 -33.75
N ARG A 547 22.82 -53.17 -33.89
CA ARG A 547 22.50 -53.78 -35.19
C ARG A 547 20.99 -54.01 -35.32
N VAL A 548 20.39 -53.44 -36.36
CA VAL A 548 19.00 -53.68 -36.74
C VAL A 548 18.97 -54.26 -38.15
N GLY A 549 18.99 -55.59 -38.24
CA GLY A 549 19.14 -56.29 -39.53
C GLY A 549 20.50 -56.00 -40.16
N THR A 550 20.52 -55.26 -41.27
CA THR A 550 21.77 -54.82 -41.93
C THR A 550 22.18 -53.40 -41.56
N GLN A 551 21.35 -52.67 -40.82
CA GLN A 551 21.61 -51.31 -40.38
C GLN A 551 22.42 -51.30 -39.08
N LEU A 552 23.33 -50.33 -38.97
CA LEU A 552 24.12 -50.06 -37.77
C LEU A 552 23.78 -48.66 -37.28
N ASP A 553 23.17 -48.57 -36.11
CA ASP A 553 22.82 -47.31 -35.45
C ASP A 553 23.86 -47.02 -34.38
N LEU A 554 24.56 -45.89 -34.48
CA LEU A 554 25.62 -45.55 -33.53
C LEU A 554 25.01 -45.30 -32.15
N LEU A 555 25.57 -45.95 -31.13
CA LEU A 555 25.20 -45.72 -29.72
C LEU A 555 26.28 -44.89 -29.04
N TYR A 556 27.52 -45.35 -29.14
CA TYR A 556 28.65 -44.78 -28.41
C TYR A 556 29.84 -44.59 -29.33
N GLU A 557 30.45 -43.42 -29.28
CA GLU A 557 31.76 -43.13 -29.86
C GLU A 557 32.69 -42.66 -28.75
N VAL A 558 33.88 -43.25 -28.68
CA VAL A 558 34.93 -42.84 -27.75
C VAL A 558 36.22 -42.56 -28.52
N ILE A 559 36.84 -41.42 -28.25
CA ILE A 559 38.03 -40.93 -28.96
C ILE A 559 39.13 -40.60 -27.95
N ALA A 560 40.38 -40.96 -28.29
CA ALA A 560 41.61 -40.60 -27.58
C ALA A 560 41.81 -41.19 -26.16
N PHE A 561 40.98 -42.12 -25.71
CA PHE A 561 41.13 -42.79 -24.42
C PHE A 561 42.36 -43.72 -24.36
N GLU A 562 43.09 -43.79 -23.24
CA GLU A 562 44.18 -44.75 -23.05
C GLU A 562 43.70 -46.19 -22.93
N ARG A 563 42.46 -46.41 -22.44
CA ARG A 563 41.90 -47.75 -22.28
C ARG A 563 40.41 -47.83 -22.60
N VAL A 564 40.06 -48.83 -23.41
CA VAL A 564 38.68 -49.19 -23.72
C VAL A 564 38.40 -50.62 -23.24
N LYS A 565 37.38 -50.78 -22.40
CA LYS A 565 36.87 -52.08 -21.93
C LYS A 565 35.46 -52.29 -22.43
N VAL A 566 35.24 -53.35 -23.19
CA VAL A 566 33.94 -53.72 -23.76
C VAL A 566 33.38 -54.94 -23.03
N PHE A 567 32.13 -54.85 -22.58
CA PHE A 567 31.43 -55.88 -21.82
C PHE A 567 30.18 -56.31 -22.57
N GLY A 568 30.07 -57.62 -22.84
CA GLY A 568 28.91 -58.21 -23.47
C GLY A 568 27.86 -58.71 -22.48
N SER A 569 26.60 -58.65 -22.86
CA SER A 569 25.42 -58.99 -22.06
C SER A 569 24.38 -59.85 -22.80
N GLY A 570 24.59 -60.15 -24.09
CA GLY A 570 23.73 -61.05 -24.87
C GLY A 570 24.02 -60.96 -26.36
N GLY A 571 23.06 -61.34 -27.21
CA GLY A 571 23.13 -61.07 -28.66
C GLY A 571 24.12 -61.91 -29.49
N ASN A 572 24.03 -61.76 -30.81
CA ASN A 572 25.02 -62.23 -31.78
C ASN A 572 25.96 -61.08 -32.18
N ASP A 573 26.75 -60.62 -31.22
CA ASP A 573 27.61 -59.47 -31.43
C ASP A 573 28.76 -59.77 -32.40
N THR A 574 29.20 -58.72 -33.09
CA THR A 574 30.34 -58.80 -34.00
C THR A 574 31.32 -57.67 -33.71
N LYS A 575 32.59 -57.87 -34.07
CA LYS A 575 33.63 -56.86 -33.90
C LYS A 575 34.53 -56.74 -35.12
N ASP A 576 34.93 -55.53 -35.45
CA ASP A 576 35.99 -55.22 -36.42
C ASP A 576 37.11 -54.40 -35.74
N VAL A 577 38.21 -55.08 -35.42
CA VAL A 577 39.33 -54.50 -34.65
C VAL A 577 40.49 -54.25 -35.60
N ARG A 578 40.74 -52.97 -35.92
CA ARG A 578 41.89 -52.54 -36.74
C ARG A 578 43.04 -52.03 -35.87
N ASP A 579 44.10 -51.55 -36.51
CA ASP A 579 45.23 -50.93 -35.81
C ASP A 579 44.74 -49.75 -34.96
N HIS A 580 45.11 -49.73 -33.68
CA HIS A 580 44.63 -48.76 -32.69
C HIS A 580 45.71 -48.35 -31.69
N THR A 581 45.50 -47.24 -30.97
CA THR A 581 46.49 -46.59 -30.09
C THR A 581 46.26 -46.79 -28.59
N PHE A 582 45.22 -47.54 -28.19
CA PHE A 582 44.79 -47.69 -26.80
C PHE A 582 44.78 -49.14 -26.31
N GLU A 583 44.68 -49.36 -24.99
CA GLU A 583 44.52 -50.70 -24.44
C GLU A 583 43.06 -51.19 -24.60
N LEU A 584 42.85 -52.22 -25.41
CA LEU A 584 41.52 -52.80 -25.66
C LEU A 584 41.31 -54.13 -24.92
N PHE A 585 40.23 -54.25 -24.17
CA PHE A 585 39.82 -55.48 -23.47
C PHE A 585 38.37 -55.84 -23.77
N PHE A 586 38.10 -57.12 -24.06
CA PHE A 586 36.74 -57.65 -24.19
C PHE A 586 36.41 -58.61 -23.05
N THR A 587 35.18 -58.54 -22.54
CA THR A 587 34.61 -59.49 -21.59
C THR A 587 33.26 -59.98 -22.11
N ASN A 588 33.16 -61.26 -22.49
CA ASN A 588 31.92 -61.89 -22.98
C ASN A 588 31.26 -61.22 -24.21
N PHE A 589 32.03 -60.54 -25.08
CA PHE A 589 31.49 -59.80 -26.24
C PHE A 589 31.89 -60.44 -27.58
N GLY A 590 30.90 -60.97 -28.30
CA GLY A 590 31.07 -61.71 -29.56
C GLY A 590 32.00 -62.93 -29.46
N GLU A 591 32.10 -63.73 -30.53
CA GLU A 591 33.23 -64.67 -30.71
C GLU A 591 34.52 -63.92 -31.07
#